data_AF-A0A430G0H9-F1
#
_entry.id   AF-A0A430G0H9-F1
#
_cell.length_a   1.000
_cell.length_b   1.000
_cell.length_c   1.000
_cell.angle_alpha   90.00
_cell.angle_beta   90.00
_cell.angle_gamma   90.00
#
_symmetry.space_group_name_H-M   'P 1'
#
loop_
_entity.id
_entity.type
_entity.pdbx_description
1 polymer ?
#
loop_
_entity_poly.entity_id
_entity_poly.type
_entity_poly.pdbx_seq_one_letter_code
_entity_poly.pdbx_strand_id
1 'polypeptide(L)'
;MPGAASEWRNPKDSVRIRFSPCGQDRMCGIVTWASDKAKADARRGGTDQLVGTNLFRNFKRVAPGEYKGHVFVPDMNRTFSGHMEIKGDSMIGKGCVLAGLICKQQVWTRIS
;
A
#
# COMPACT_ATOMS: atom_id res chain seq x y z
N MET A 1 -2.92 -15.13 -13.71
CA MET A 1 -2.96 -15.36 -12.25
C MET A 1 -2.44 -14.11 -11.55
N PRO A 2 -3.09 -13.57 -10.51
CA PRO A 2 -2.45 -12.53 -9.70
C PRO A 2 -1.16 -13.15 -9.16
N GLY A 3 -0.03 -12.49 -9.43
CA GLY A 3 1.30 -13.07 -9.27
C GLY A 3 1.56 -13.60 -7.85
N ALA A 4 2.59 -14.43 -7.73
CA ALA A 4 3.11 -14.87 -6.44
C ALA A 4 3.26 -13.69 -5.46
N ALA A 5 3.20 -13.99 -4.16
CA ALA A 5 3.40 -12.98 -3.14
C ALA A 5 4.73 -12.26 -3.36
N SER A 6 4.76 -10.94 -3.18
CA SER A 6 5.95 -10.13 -3.37
C SER A 6 6.10 -9.09 -2.27
N GLU A 7 7.33 -8.74 -1.95
CA GLU A 7 7.67 -7.75 -0.94
C GLU A 7 8.10 -6.44 -1.61
N TRP A 8 7.69 -5.33 -1.01
CA TRP A 8 7.89 -3.99 -1.56
C TRP A 8 8.27 -3.02 -0.46
N ARG A 9 9.20 -2.11 -0.74
CA ARG A 9 9.56 -1.01 0.16
C ARG A 9 9.09 0.33 -0.38
N ASN A 10 8.72 1.23 0.52
CA ASN A 10 8.42 2.62 0.19
C ASN A 10 9.73 3.40 -0.13
N PRO A 11 9.67 4.62 -0.69
CA PRO A 11 10.86 5.36 -1.11
C PRO A 11 11.94 5.54 -0.02
N LYS A 12 11.52 5.66 1.25
CA LYS A 12 12.41 5.87 2.39
C LYS A 12 12.83 4.57 3.09
N ASP A 13 12.41 3.41 2.58
CA ASP A 13 12.51 2.10 3.24
C ASP A 13 12.14 2.15 4.73
N SER A 14 11.09 2.91 5.04
CA SER A 14 10.54 3.05 6.39
C SER A 14 9.35 2.13 6.63
N VAL A 15 8.78 1.57 5.56
CA VAL A 15 7.67 0.60 5.59
C VAL A 15 7.88 -0.40 4.45
N ARG A 16 7.71 -1.68 4.77
CA ARG A 16 7.71 -2.79 3.82
C ARG A 16 6.36 -3.49 3.82
N ILE A 17 5.91 -3.87 2.64
CA ILE A 17 4.60 -4.43 2.38
C ILE A 17 4.75 -5.74 1.63
N ARG A 18 4.10 -6.78 2.14
CA ARG A 18 3.87 -8.01 1.39
C ARG A 18 2.55 -7.93 0.66
N PHE A 19 2.60 -7.92 -0.66
CA PHE A 19 1.43 -8.08 -1.51
C PHE A 19 1.16 -9.55 -1.78
N SER A 20 -0.10 -9.95 -1.67
CA SER A 20 -0.55 -11.31 -1.95
C SER A 20 -2.01 -11.34 -2.42
N PRO A 21 -2.45 -12.40 -3.12
CA PRO A 21 -3.87 -12.61 -3.40
C PRO A 21 -4.69 -12.70 -2.11
N CYS A 22 -5.82 -12.00 -2.07
CA CYS A 22 -6.74 -12.00 -0.92
C CYS A 22 -8.21 -12.29 -1.30
N GLY A 23 -8.42 -12.83 -2.51
CA GLY A 23 -9.72 -13.15 -3.08
C GLY A 23 -9.60 -13.36 -4.58
N GLN A 24 -10.73 -13.63 -5.25
CA GLN A 24 -10.76 -13.77 -6.72
C GLN A 24 -10.37 -12.45 -7.39
N ASP A 25 -9.24 -12.46 -8.10
CA ASP A 25 -8.68 -11.31 -8.83
C ASP A 25 -8.42 -10.07 -7.96
N ARG A 26 -8.23 -10.25 -6.65
CA ARG A 26 -7.88 -9.19 -5.69
C ARG A 26 -6.49 -9.39 -5.12
N MET A 27 -5.79 -8.28 -4.99
CA MET A 27 -4.52 -8.19 -4.30
C MET A 27 -4.69 -7.34 -3.03
N CYS A 28 -4.06 -7.77 -1.95
CA CYS A 28 -3.97 -7.01 -0.70
C CYS A 28 -2.51 -6.89 -0.27
N GLY A 29 -2.23 -5.86 0.54
CA GLY A 29 -0.88 -5.54 1.00
C GLY A 29 -0.84 -5.32 2.51
N ILE A 30 -0.09 -6.18 3.20
CA ILE A 30 0.09 -6.15 4.65
C ILE A 30 1.47 -5.60 5.01
N VAL A 31 1.57 -4.81 6.08
CA VAL A 31 2.88 -4.35 6.59
C VAL A 31 3.61 -5.51 7.25
N THR A 32 4.75 -5.89 6.70
CA THR A 32 5.63 -6.92 7.27
C THR A 32 6.74 -6.31 8.12
N TRP A 33 7.12 -5.08 7.84
CA TRP A 33 8.12 -4.35 8.62
C TRP A 33 7.89 -2.84 8.55
N ALA A 34 8.23 -2.14 9.62
CA ALA A 34 8.23 -0.68 9.68
C ALA A 34 9.33 -0.18 10.63
N SER A 35 9.87 1.00 10.35
CA SER A 35 10.81 1.69 11.24
C SER A 35 10.12 2.20 12.50
N ASP A 36 10.88 2.45 13.57
CA ASP A 36 10.31 2.92 14.84
C ASP A 36 9.64 4.28 14.72
N LYS A 37 10.18 5.17 13.88
CA LYS A 37 9.52 6.43 13.53
C LYS A 37 8.16 6.19 12.87
N ALA A 38 8.07 5.28 11.90
CA ALA A 38 6.81 4.98 11.23
C ALA A 38 5.77 4.38 12.20
N LYS A 39 6.19 3.49 13.11
CA LYS A 39 5.32 2.95 14.18
C LYS A 39 4.81 4.06 15.11
N ALA A 40 5.69 4.98 15.53
CA ALA A 40 5.32 6.09 16.39
C ALA A 40 4.36 7.07 15.68
N ASP A 41 4.60 7.37 14.41
CA ASP A 41 3.74 8.24 13.61
C ASP A 41 2.33 7.61 13.43
N ALA A 42 2.25 6.30 13.17
CA ALA A 42 0.98 5.56 13.10
C ALA A 42 0.22 5.55 14.43
N ARG A 43 0.91 5.33 15.56
CA ARG A 43 0.31 5.39 16.91
C ARG A 43 -0.29 6.75 17.22
N ARG A 44 0.43 7.84 16.90
CA ARG A 44 -0.10 9.21 17.06
C ARG A 44 -1.34 9.46 16.20
N GLY A 45 -1.45 8.78 15.05
CA GLY A 45 -2.63 8.80 14.20
C GLY A 45 -3.79 7.93 14.69
N GLY A 46 -3.60 7.11 15.74
CA GLY A 46 -4.61 6.17 16.26
C GLY A 46 -4.49 4.75 15.75
N THR A 47 -3.38 4.37 15.11
CA THR A 47 -3.08 2.98 14.72
C THR A 47 -2.02 2.39 15.64
N ASP A 48 -2.44 1.62 16.65
CA ASP A 48 -1.54 1.09 17.70
C ASP A 48 -0.47 0.12 17.17
N GLN A 49 -0.88 -0.73 16.21
CA GLN A 49 -0.04 -1.77 15.64
C GLN A 49 0.06 -1.64 14.11
N LEU A 50 1.09 -0.92 13.65
CA LEU A 50 1.34 -0.73 12.22
C LEU A 50 1.72 -2.04 11.52
N VAL A 51 2.62 -2.85 12.11
CA VAL A 51 3.04 -4.14 11.54
C VAL A 51 1.92 -5.17 11.66
N GLY A 52 1.54 -5.78 10.55
CA GLY A 52 0.36 -6.64 10.44
C GLY A 52 -0.90 -5.90 9.97
N THR A 53 -0.87 -4.57 9.87
CA THR A 53 -2.02 -3.83 9.32
C THR A 53 -2.11 -4.03 7.81
N ASN A 54 -3.33 -4.28 7.33
CA ASN A 54 -3.64 -4.34 5.91
C ASN A 54 -3.81 -2.91 5.35
N LEU A 55 -2.74 -2.40 4.72
CA LEU A 55 -2.69 -1.05 4.14
C LEU A 55 -3.39 -1.02 2.79
N PHE A 56 -3.16 -2.02 1.93
CA PHE A 56 -3.74 -2.08 0.59
C PHE A 56 -4.86 -3.10 0.56
N ARG A 57 -6.09 -2.65 0.31
CA ARG A 57 -7.30 -3.46 0.43
C ARG A 57 -8.03 -3.56 -0.91
N ASN A 58 -8.40 -4.77 -1.30
CA ASN A 58 -9.27 -5.06 -2.44
C ASN A 58 -8.80 -4.52 -3.81
N PHE A 59 -7.49 -4.47 -4.06
CA PHE A 59 -6.97 -4.01 -5.34
C PHE A 59 -7.33 -4.98 -6.47
N LYS A 60 -8.22 -4.54 -7.37
CA LYS A 60 -8.60 -5.26 -8.58
C LYS A 60 -7.75 -4.82 -9.74
N ARG A 61 -7.34 -5.75 -10.60
CA ARG A 61 -6.80 -5.40 -11.91
C ARG A 61 -7.88 -4.70 -12.76
N VAL A 62 -7.54 -3.55 -13.34
CA VAL A 62 -8.42 -2.81 -14.26
C VAL A 62 -7.86 -2.72 -15.67
N ALA A 63 -6.52 -2.79 -15.82
CA ALA A 63 -5.81 -2.93 -17.08
C ALA A 63 -4.50 -3.72 -16.84
N PRO A 64 -3.75 -4.10 -17.89
CA PRO A 64 -2.42 -4.69 -17.71
C PRO A 64 -1.53 -3.79 -16.83
N GLY A 65 -1.01 -4.33 -15.72
CA GLY A 65 -0.20 -3.56 -14.76
C GLY A 65 -0.96 -2.58 -13.86
N GLU A 66 -2.23 -2.27 -14.13
CA GLU A 66 -3.03 -1.28 -13.37
C GLU A 66 -4.04 -1.92 -12.43
N TYR A 67 -4.15 -1.36 -11.22
CA TYR A 67 -5.03 -1.85 -10.18
C TYR A 67 -5.70 -0.71 -9.40
N LYS A 68 -6.98 -0.90 -9.05
CA LYS A 68 -7.74 0.04 -8.20
C LYS A 68 -8.26 -0.65 -6.95
N GLY A 69 -8.19 0.04 -5.82
CA GLY A 69 -8.62 -0.46 -4.53
C GLY A 69 -8.66 0.64 -3.48
N HIS A 70 -8.46 0.27 -2.22
CA HIS A 70 -8.47 1.19 -1.09
C HIS A 70 -7.17 1.13 -0.31
N VAL A 71 -6.68 2.28 0.12
CA VAL A 71 -5.46 2.42 0.93
C VAL A 71 -5.84 2.96 2.29
N PHE A 72 -5.52 2.22 3.33
CA PHE A 72 -5.56 2.70 4.72
C PHE A 72 -4.28 3.49 5.02
N VAL A 73 -4.44 4.67 5.59
CA VAL A 73 -3.39 5.65 5.86
C VAL A 73 -3.29 5.77 7.40
N PRO A 74 -2.33 5.06 8.04
CA PRO A 74 -2.32 4.83 9.48
C PRO A 74 -2.11 6.07 10.35
N ASP A 75 -1.34 7.04 9.85
CA ASP A 75 -1.10 8.34 10.49
C ASP A 75 -2.36 9.24 10.52
N MET A 76 -3.35 8.95 9.68
CA MET A 76 -4.64 9.63 9.63
C MET A 76 -5.81 8.77 10.12
N ASN A 77 -5.57 7.48 10.40
CA ASN A 77 -6.59 6.47 10.67
C ASN A 77 -7.80 6.55 9.72
N ARG A 78 -7.51 6.70 8.42
CA ARG A 78 -8.52 6.86 7.35
C ARG A 78 -8.21 6.00 6.15
N THR A 79 -9.25 5.66 5.39
CA THR A 79 -9.15 4.90 4.15
C THR A 79 -9.51 5.76 2.95
N PHE A 80 -8.71 5.68 1.90
CA PHE A 80 -8.88 6.43 0.66
C PHE A 80 -8.92 5.50 -0.55
N SER A 81 -9.52 5.94 -1.64
CA SER A 81 -9.39 5.25 -2.92
C SER A 81 -7.95 5.37 -3.44
N GLY A 82 -7.43 4.28 -3.97
CA GLY A 82 -6.06 4.21 -4.49
C GLY A 82 -6.01 3.65 -5.89
N HIS A 83 -5.07 4.16 -6.68
CA HIS A 83 -4.67 3.62 -7.97
C HIS A 83 -3.21 3.18 -7.88
N MET A 84 -2.91 2.02 -8.47
CA MET A 84 -1.59 1.41 -8.42
C MET A 84 -1.19 0.92 -9.81
N GLU A 85 -0.01 1.30 -10.26
CA GLU A 85 0.58 0.88 -11.53
C GLU A 85 1.86 0.09 -11.23
N ILE A 86 1.96 -1.14 -11.72
CA ILE A 86 3.13 -2.00 -11.54
C ILE A 86 3.84 -2.20 -12.87
N LYS A 87 5.13 -1.87 -12.92
CA LYS A 87 6.00 -2.04 -14.09
C LYS A 87 7.33 -2.66 -13.65
N GLY A 88 7.48 -3.97 -13.86
CA GLY A 88 8.63 -4.74 -13.38
C GLY A 88 8.74 -4.68 -11.85
N ASP A 89 9.85 -4.11 -11.37
CA ASP A 89 10.18 -3.95 -9.94
C ASP A 89 9.84 -2.55 -9.40
N SER A 90 9.14 -1.75 -10.20
CA SER A 90 8.63 -0.44 -9.80
C SER A 90 7.12 -0.47 -9.68
N MET A 91 6.61 0.10 -8.59
CA MET A 91 5.17 0.25 -8.36
C MET A 91 4.86 1.70 -8.02
N ILE A 92 3.99 2.34 -8.79
CA ILE A 92 3.55 3.72 -8.55
C ILE A 92 2.20 3.68 -7.85
N GLY A 93 2.16 4.07 -6.58
CA GLY A 93 0.93 4.27 -5.82
C GLY A 93 0.49 5.73 -5.92
N LYS A 94 -0.74 5.95 -6.41
CA LYS A 94 -1.40 7.26 -6.47
C LYS A 94 -2.61 7.24 -5.54
N GLY A 95 -2.60 8.09 -4.51
CA GLY A 95 -3.70 8.25 -3.57
C GLY A 95 -4.06 9.73 -3.43
N CYS A 96 -5.33 10.07 -3.63
CA CYS A 96 -5.83 11.42 -3.41
C CYS A 96 -6.51 11.49 -2.05
N VAL A 97 -5.86 12.16 -1.10
CA VAL A 97 -6.34 12.38 0.26
C VAL A 97 -7.16 13.67 0.22
N LEU A 98 -8.43 13.63 0.64
CA LEU A 98 -9.43 14.74 0.57
C LEU A 98 -10.03 15.00 -0.82
N ALA A 99 -11.13 14.32 -1.16
CA ALA A 99 -12.03 14.69 -2.26
C ALA A 99 -11.36 15.09 -3.61
N GLY A 100 -10.20 14.51 -3.94
CA GLY A 100 -9.45 14.80 -5.17
C GLY A 100 -8.43 15.95 -5.13
N LEU A 101 -8.21 16.61 -3.99
CA LEU A 101 -7.38 17.82 -3.92
C LEU A 101 -5.89 17.58 -3.58
N ILE A 102 -5.55 16.53 -2.81
CA ILE A 102 -4.14 16.22 -2.46
C ILE A 102 -3.77 14.83 -2.98
N CYS A 103 -3.36 14.77 -4.24
CA CYS A 103 -2.86 13.53 -4.86
C CYS A 103 -1.38 13.34 -4.52
N LYS A 104 -1.09 12.46 -3.57
CA LYS A 104 0.27 12.00 -3.30
C LYS A 104 0.59 10.82 -4.20
N GLN A 105 1.75 10.91 -4.85
CA GLN A 105 2.36 9.82 -5.60
C GLN A 105 3.55 9.29 -4.83
N GLN A 106 3.67 7.97 -4.73
CA GLN A 106 4.85 7.29 -4.18
C GLN A 106 5.30 6.18 -5.11
N VAL A 107 6.61 6.08 -5.30
CA VAL A 107 7.22 4.98 -6.06
C VAL A 107 7.78 3.96 -5.07
N TRP A 108 7.26 2.75 -5.13
CA TRP A 108 7.68 1.62 -4.34
C TRP A 108 8.59 0.73 -5.17
N THR A 109 9.54 0.08 -4.50
CA THR A 109 10.51 -0.82 -5.14
C THR A 109 10.30 -2.24 -4.64
N ARG A 110 10.25 -3.20 -5.56
CA ARG A 110 10.21 -4.62 -5.21
C ARG A 110 11.51 -5.03 -4.53
N ILE A 111 11.42 -5.87 -3.51
CA ILE A 111 12.59 -6.43 -2.82
C ILE A 111 12.63 -7.96 -2.89
N SER A 112 11.49 -8.66 -3.06
CA SER A 112 11.43 -10.08 -3.41
C SER A 112 10.08 -10.50 -4.01
#